data_AF-A0A137Q9J5-F1
#
_entry.id   AF-A0A137Q9J5-F1
#
_cell.length_a   1.000
_cell.length_b   1.000
_cell.length_c   1.000
_cell.angle_alpha   90.00
_cell.angle_beta   90.00
_cell.angle_gamma   90.00
#
_symmetry.space_group_name_H-M   'P 1'
#
loop_
_entity.id
_entity.type
_entity.pdbx_description
1 polymer ?
#
loop_
_entity_poly.entity_id
_entity_poly.type
_entity_poly.pdbx_seq_one_letter_code
_entity_poly.pdbx_strand_id
1 'polypeptide(L)'
;MQIRYTAGPGSPLSVASGIGYVQKLVSRLTKTPITDFNSSANKTIVTCKTLFPLNQSVYVDATHDTVISTIYVATNFANFITSGPLPFDHIPRDLSYKTADVNPFGANLVGQVLSCPALRTPTHIRWIINDGVVPLTGVNGCKPNKDGMCEIDVFIEG
;
A
#
# COMPACT_ATOMS: atom_id res chain seq x y z
N MET A 1 16.85 11.98 -0.32
CA MET A 1 17.25 11.76 1.09
C MET A 1 16.08 12.02 2.04
N GLN A 2 15.43 13.19 1.98
CA GLN A 2 14.37 13.60 2.94
C GLN A 2 13.22 12.59 3.11
N ILE A 3 12.44 12.30 2.05
CA ILE A 3 11.22 11.48 2.18
C ILE A 3 11.50 10.08 2.73
N ARG A 4 12.61 9.44 2.35
CA ARG A 4 12.99 8.11 2.87
C ARG A 4 13.04 8.07 4.39
N TYR A 5 13.61 9.10 5.02
CA TYR A 5 13.84 9.14 6.46
C TYR A 5 12.76 9.90 7.24
N THR A 6 11.85 10.61 6.58
CA THR A 6 10.71 11.25 7.26
C THR A 6 9.44 10.41 7.21
N ALA A 7 9.09 9.88 6.03
CA ALA A 7 7.81 9.22 5.76
C ALA A 7 7.92 7.92 4.96
N GLY A 8 9.14 7.54 4.57
CA GLY A 8 9.43 6.35 3.80
C GLY A 8 10.06 5.23 4.63
N PRO A 9 10.69 4.25 3.98
CA PRO A 9 11.17 3.03 4.64
C PRO A 9 12.27 3.22 5.69
N GLY A 10 12.96 4.37 5.70
CA GLY A 10 13.99 4.67 6.69
C GLY A 10 13.47 5.31 7.98
N SER A 11 12.18 5.66 8.03
CA SER A 11 11.56 6.27 9.23
C SER A 11 10.89 5.20 10.09
N PRO A 12 11.18 5.18 11.42
CA PRO A 12 10.56 4.22 12.33
C PRO A 12 9.06 4.47 12.54
N LEU A 13 8.54 5.64 12.15
CA LEU A 13 7.13 6.02 12.34
C LEU A 13 6.26 5.82 11.09
N SER A 14 6.84 5.42 9.96
CA SER A 14 6.11 5.30 8.69
C SER A 14 5.00 4.25 8.76
N VAL A 15 5.25 3.09 9.36
CA VAL A 15 4.25 2.04 9.52
C VAL A 15 3.04 2.55 10.32
N ALA A 16 3.28 3.15 11.48
CA ALA A 16 2.22 3.68 12.34
C ALA A 16 1.41 4.79 11.64
N SER A 17 2.06 5.60 10.80
CA SER A 17 1.40 6.67 10.05
C SER A 17 0.53 6.14 8.90
N GLY A 18 0.93 5.03 8.27
CA GLY A 18 0.21 4.42 7.14
C GLY A 18 -0.87 3.41 7.55
N ILE A 19 -0.81 2.84 8.75
CA ILE A 19 -1.69 1.72 9.15
C ILE A 19 -3.19 2.07 9.12
N GLY A 20 -3.55 3.33 9.39
CA GLY A 20 -4.95 3.77 9.31
C GLY A 20 -5.53 3.70 7.89
N TYR A 21 -4.70 3.84 6.86
CA TYR A 21 -5.12 3.61 5.47
C TYR A 21 -5.24 2.11 5.18
N VAL A 22 -4.29 1.29 5.66
CA VAL A 22 -4.33 -0.17 5.49
C VAL A 22 -5.59 -0.78 6.12
N GLN A 23 -5.99 -0.30 7.30
CA GLN A 23 -7.26 -0.73 7.93
C GLN A 23 -8.48 -0.39 7.06
N LYS A 24 -8.52 0.80 6.45
CA LYS A 24 -9.59 1.18 5.50
C LYS A 24 -9.57 0.32 4.25
N LEU A 25 -8.39 0.00 3.73
CA LEU A 25 -8.22 -0.90 2.59
C LEU A 25 -8.77 -2.29 2.91
N VAL A 26 -8.35 -2.90 4.03
CA VAL A 26 -8.84 -4.22 4.46
C VAL A 26 -10.36 -4.19 4.66
N SER A 27 -10.90 -3.12 5.24
CA SER A 27 -12.35 -2.93 5.38
C SER A 27 -13.08 -2.91 4.03
N ARG A 28 -12.52 -2.24 3.01
CA ARG A 28 -13.06 -2.23 1.64
C ARG A 28 -12.96 -3.60 0.95
N LEU A 29 -11.85 -4.32 1.12
CA LEU A 29 -11.63 -5.65 0.52
C LEU A 29 -12.56 -6.70 1.12
N THR A 30 -12.71 -6.70 2.45
CA THR A 30 -13.57 -7.66 3.20
C THR A 30 -15.03 -7.24 3.28
N LYS A 31 -15.35 -6.02 2.82
CA LYS A 31 -16.66 -5.37 2.98
C LYS A 31 -17.16 -5.34 4.45
N THR A 32 -16.23 -5.31 5.40
CA THR A 32 -16.53 -5.34 6.84
C THR A 32 -16.16 -4.00 7.48
N PRO A 33 -17.07 -3.34 8.23
CA PRO A 33 -16.77 -2.07 8.91
C PRO A 33 -15.63 -2.19 9.93
N ILE A 34 -14.84 -1.12 10.06
CA ILE A 34 -13.81 -1.03 11.09
C ILE A 34 -14.46 -0.92 12.48
N THR A 35 -14.03 -1.77 13.41
CA THR A 35 -14.50 -1.77 14.81
C THR A 35 -13.46 -1.22 15.79
N ASP A 36 -12.18 -1.32 15.45
CA ASP A 36 -11.06 -0.85 16.27
C ASP A 36 -10.52 0.49 15.79
N PHE A 37 -10.41 1.46 16.70
CA PHE A 37 -10.04 2.85 16.39
C PHE A 37 -8.73 3.23 17.09
N ASN A 38 -7.68 2.42 16.89
CA ASN A 38 -6.36 2.58 17.49
C ASN A 38 -5.32 3.25 16.58
N SER A 39 -5.77 3.85 15.47
CA SER A 39 -4.92 4.42 14.42
C SER A 39 -5.39 5.84 14.03
N SER A 40 -4.91 6.36 12.90
CA SER A 40 -5.34 7.63 12.32
C SER A 40 -6.76 7.61 11.71
N ALA A 41 -7.50 6.50 11.79
CA ALA A 41 -8.87 6.40 11.28
C ALA A 41 -9.87 7.19 12.14
N ASN A 42 -10.65 8.08 11.51
CA ASN A 42 -11.71 8.81 12.19
C ASN A 42 -12.98 7.94 12.33
N LYS A 43 -13.33 7.57 13.57
CA LYS A 43 -14.49 6.73 13.93
C LYS A 43 -15.80 7.19 13.30
N THR A 44 -16.08 8.49 13.33
CA THR A 44 -17.35 9.03 12.82
C THR A 44 -17.47 8.86 11.31
N ILE A 45 -16.36 8.97 10.58
CA ILE A 45 -16.33 8.81 9.12
C ILE A 45 -16.47 7.33 8.74
N VAL A 46 -15.63 6.45 9.31
CA VAL A 46 -15.55 5.04 8.87
C VAL A 46 -16.75 4.19 9.32
N THR A 47 -17.54 4.66 10.29
CA THR A 47 -18.80 4.00 10.70
C THR A 47 -20.02 4.55 9.95
N CYS A 48 -19.88 5.67 9.23
CA CYS A 48 -20.98 6.26 8.46
C CYS A 48 -21.05 5.65 7.05
N LYS A 49 -22.13 4.90 6.76
CA LYS A 49 -22.35 4.25 5.45
C LYS A 49 -22.36 5.22 4.26
N THR A 50 -22.72 6.49 4.49
CA THR A 50 -22.74 7.52 3.46
C THR A 50 -21.34 8.04 3.14
N LEU A 51 -20.49 8.21 4.16
CA LEU A 51 -19.14 8.76 3.99
C LEU A 51 -18.09 7.68 3.70
N PHE A 52 -18.34 6.44 4.16
CA PHE A 52 -17.47 5.29 3.97
C PHE A 52 -18.29 4.08 3.49
N PRO A 53 -18.80 4.12 2.24
CA PRO A 53 -19.49 2.98 1.65
C PRO A 53 -18.50 1.84 1.38
N LEU A 54 -18.95 0.59 1.59
CA LEU A 54 -18.13 -0.62 1.39
C LEU A 54 -18.51 -1.44 0.16
N ASN A 55 -19.54 -1.00 -0.57
CA ASN A 55 -20.06 -1.71 -1.75
C ASN A 55 -19.89 -0.90 -3.04
N GLN A 56 -18.74 -0.26 -3.22
CA GLN A 56 -18.34 0.37 -4.48
C GLN A 56 -17.34 -0.51 -5.22
N SER A 57 -17.39 -0.49 -6.55
CA SER A 57 -16.43 -1.17 -7.42
C SER A 57 -15.11 -0.40 -7.55
N VAL A 58 -15.15 0.93 -7.36
CA VAL A 58 -14.01 1.82 -7.50
C VAL A 58 -13.99 2.77 -6.29
N TYR A 59 -12.80 2.92 -5.71
CA TYR A 59 -12.49 3.89 -4.67
C TYR A 59 -11.34 4.76 -5.15
N VAL A 60 -11.42 6.07 -4.91
CA VAL A 60 -10.35 7.02 -5.25
C VAL A 60 -10.13 7.93 -4.06
N ASP A 61 -8.92 7.89 -3.50
CA ASP A 61 -8.49 8.77 -2.41
C ASP A 61 -7.35 9.66 -2.93
N ALA A 62 -7.42 10.97 -2.66
CA ALA A 62 -6.36 11.92 -2.96
C ALA A 62 -5.59 12.27 -1.69
N THR A 63 -4.26 12.29 -1.76
CA THR A 63 -3.40 12.56 -0.60
C THR A 63 -2.04 13.13 -1.01
N HIS A 64 -1.13 13.28 -0.05
CA HIS A 64 0.23 13.80 -0.26
C HIS A 64 1.26 12.69 -0.44
N ASP A 65 2.33 13.00 -1.16
CA ASP A 65 3.53 12.15 -1.36
C ASP A 65 4.06 11.46 -0.10
N THR A 66 4.09 12.17 1.03
CA THR A 66 4.50 11.64 2.32
C THR A 66 3.52 10.58 2.84
N VAL A 67 2.22 10.77 2.66
CA VAL A 67 1.19 9.78 3.05
C VAL A 67 1.23 8.57 2.12
N ILE A 68 1.41 8.78 0.82
CA ILE A 68 1.61 7.66 -0.12
C ILE A 68 2.84 6.84 0.29
N SER A 69 3.94 7.50 0.69
CA SER A 69 5.14 6.83 1.18
C SER A 69 4.89 5.96 2.41
N THR A 70 4.11 6.45 3.38
CA THR A 70 3.81 5.66 4.59
C THR A 70 2.92 4.47 4.28
N ILE A 71 2.03 4.59 3.30
CA ILE A 71 1.21 3.47 2.80
C ILE A 71 2.11 2.38 2.22
N TYR A 72 3.11 2.70 1.41
CA TYR A 72 4.03 1.70 0.85
C TYR A 72 4.72 0.86 1.93
N VAL A 73 5.13 1.51 3.02
CA VAL A 73 5.81 0.85 4.13
C VAL A 73 4.80 0.05 4.97
N ALA A 74 3.63 0.61 5.24
CA ALA A 74 2.59 -0.05 6.03
C ALA A 74 1.98 -1.28 5.32
N THR A 75 1.90 -1.28 3.98
CA THR A 75 1.52 -2.44 3.16
C THR A 75 2.69 -3.38 2.87
N ASN A 76 3.86 -3.11 3.47
CA ASN A 76 5.04 -3.96 3.39
C ASN A 76 5.53 -4.25 1.96
N PHE A 77 5.59 -3.21 1.10
CA PHE A 77 6.22 -3.32 -0.22
C PHE A 77 7.74 -3.40 -0.10
N ALA A 78 8.26 -4.60 0.18
CA ALA A 78 9.67 -4.84 0.51
C ALA A 78 10.68 -4.45 -0.59
N ASN A 79 10.23 -4.27 -1.83
CA ASN A 79 11.09 -3.81 -2.93
C ASN A 79 11.75 -2.46 -2.63
N PHE A 80 11.17 -1.64 -1.74
CA PHE A 80 11.67 -0.31 -1.42
C PHE A 80 12.76 -0.27 -0.33
N ILE A 81 13.05 -1.40 0.32
CA ILE A 81 14.07 -1.49 1.39
C ILE A 81 15.34 -2.23 0.99
N THR A 82 15.42 -2.83 -0.21
CA THR A 82 16.53 -3.72 -0.60
C THR A 82 17.90 -3.04 -0.66
N SER A 83 17.99 -1.72 -0.93
CA SER A 83 19.26 -1.00 -0.98
C SER A 83 19.80 -0.55 0.39
N GLY A 84 19.14 -0.90 1.51
CA GLY A 84 19.59 -0.53 2.85
C GLY A 84 19.58 0.99 3.14
N PRO A 85 20.17 1.45 4.26
CA PRO A 85 20.30 2.87 4.57
C PRO A 85 21.09 3.64 3.52
N LEU A 86 20.68 4.88 3.24
CA LEU A 86 21.45 5.78 2.38
C LEU A 86 22.73 6.25 3.09
N PRO A 87 23.89 6.22 2.43
CA PRO A 87 25.12 6.81 2.94
C PRO A 87 25.04 8.35 2.96
N PHE A 88 25.88 8.97 3.78
CA PHE A 88 25.91 10.42 3.99
C PHE A 88 26.95 11.15 3.14
N ASP A 89 27.84 10.42 2.48
CA ASP A 89 29.04 10.93 1.80
C ASP A 89 29.00 10.79 0.26
N HIS A 90 28.06 10.02 -0.29
CA HIS A 90 27.90 9.85 -1.73
C HIS A 90 26.46 9.47 -2.12
N ILE A 91 26.17 9.49 -3.42
CA ILE A 91 24.89 9.01 -3.97
C ILE A 91 25.10 7.57 -4.46
N PRO A 92 24.41 6.56 -3.89
CA PRO A 92 24.48 5.19 -4.39
C PRO A 92 23.92 5.08 -5.81
N ARG A 93 24.49 4.17 -6.62
CA ARG A 93 24.00 3.89 -7.98
C ARG A 93 22.71 3.07 -7.98
N ASP A 94 22.64 2.06 -7.10
CA ASP A 94 21.56 1.07 -7.09
C ASP A 94 20.60 1.32 -5.92
N LEU A 95 19.73 2.32 -6.07
CA LEU A 95 18.72 2.65 -5.09
C LEU A 95 17.42 1.90 -5.33
N SER A 96 16.94 1.21 -4.30
CA SER A 96 15.67 0.48 -4.32
C SER A 96 14.45 1.39 -4.15
N TYR A 97 14.68 2.61 -3.65
CA TYR A 97 13.63 3.62 -3.44
C TYR A 97 14.14 4.97 -3.91
N LYS A 98 13.56 5.45 -5.01
CA LYS A 98 13.82 6.78 -5.58
C LYS A 98 12.51 7.55 -5.53
N THR A 99 12.51 8.66 -4.78
CA THR A 99 11.31 9.49 -4.62
C THR A 99 10.72 9.94 -5.94
N ALA A 100 11.56 10.27 -6.94
CA ALA A 100 11.09 10.68 -8.26
C ALA A 100 10.31 9.57 -9.00
N ASP A 101 10.61 8.30 -8.73
CA ASP A 101 9.98 7.17 -9.41
C ASP A 101 8.68 6.76 -8.71
N VAL A 102 8.64 6.85 -7.38
CA VAL A 102 7.49 6.36 -6.58
C VAL A 102 6.50 7.47 -6.23
N ASN A 103 6.98 8.70 -5.99
CA ASN A 103 6.16 9.86 -5.63
C ASN A 103 6.47 11.10 -6.50
N PRO A 104 6.36 11.03 -7.84
CA PRO A 104 6.35 12.22 -8.68
C PRO A 104 5.11 13.08 -8.43
N PHE A 105 5.07 14.28 -9.02
CA PHE A 105 3.81 15.03 -9.11
C PHE A 105 2.76 14.21 -9.87
N GLY A 106 1.58 14.06 -9.27
CA GLY A 106 0.51 13.22 -9.84
C GLY A 106 0.74 11.71 -9.64
N ALA A 107 1.56 11.32 -8.66
CA ALA A 107 1.76 9.92 -8.31
C ALA A 107 0.43 9.18 -8.09
N ASN A 108 0.36 7.95 -8.58
CA ASN A 108 -0.78 7.08 -8.39
C ASN A 108 -0.35 5.73 -7.81
N LEU A 109 -1.18 5.21 -6.91
CA LEU A 109 -1.09 3.88 -6.33
C LEU A 109 -2.43 3.19 -6.58
N VAL A 110 -2.42 2.12 -7.36
CA VAL A 110 -3.62 1.43 -7.82
C VAL A 110 -3.60 -0.02 -7.35
N GLY A 111 -4.55 -0.36 -6.47
CA GLY A 111 -4.82 -1.74 -6.08
C GLY A 111 -5.93 -2.32 -6.96
N GLN A 112 -5.65 -3.42 -7.64
CA GLN A 112 -6.59 -4.09 -8.53
C GLN A 112 -6.97 -5.45 -7.97
N VAL A 113 -8.26 -5.64 -7.72
CA VAL A 113 -8.84 -6.92 -7.34
C VAL A 113 -9.30 -7.61 -8.62
N LEU A 114 -8.73 -8.79 -8.89
CA LEU A 114 -8.82 -9.49 -10.16
C LEU A 114 -9.53 -10.84 -10.00
N SER A 115 -10.30 -11.20 -11.02
CA SER A 115 -10.82 -12.55 -11.23
C SER A 115 -10.30 -13.11 -12.56
N CYS A 116 -9.99 -14.40 -12.60
CA CYS A 116 -9.62 -15.08 -13.84
C CYS A 116 -10.90 -15.51 -14.58
N PRO A 117 -10.91 -15.60 -15.92
CA PRO A 117 -12.11 -16.01 -16.67
C PRO A 117 -12.73 -17.34 -16.21
N ALA A 118 -11.92 -18.25 -15.66
CA ALA A 118 -12.37 -19.53 -15.11
C ALA A 118 -13.12 -19.42 -13.77
N LEU A 119 -13.01 -18.29 -13.05
CA LEU A 119 -13.57 -18.07 -11.72
C LEU A 119 -14.31 -16.73 -11.69
N ARG A 120 -15.62 -16.73 -11.44
CA ARG A 120 -16.43 -15.50 -11.37
C ARG A 120 -16.15 -14.68 -10.11
N THR A 121 -15.54 -15.28 -9.11
CA THR A 121 -15.16 -14.64 -7.85
C THR A 121 -13.76 -14.02 -7.97
N PRO A 122 -13.53 -12.82 -7.42
CA PRO A 122 -12.18 -12.28 -7.33
C PRO A 122 -11.32 -13.19 -6.46
N THR A 123 -10.10 -13.45 -6.91
CA THR A 123 -9.17 -14.37 -6.24
C THR A 123 -7.85 -13.71 -5.92
N HIS A 124 -7.47 -12.68 -6.67
CA HIS A 124 -6.14 -12.07 -6.55
C HIS A 124 -6.21 -10.56 -6.40
N ILE A 125 -5.18 -10.00 -5.78
CA ILE A 125 -4.88 -8.58 -5.75
C ILE A 125 -3.51 -8.32 -6.36
N ARG A 126 -3.36 -7.21 -7.08
CA ARG A 126 -2.06 -6.67 -7.49
C ARG A 126 -2.01 -5.17 -7.26
N TRP A 127 -0.80 -4.66 -7.09
CA TRP A 127 -0.55 -3.23 -6.89
C TRP A 127 0.31 -2.66 -8.00
N ILE A 128 -0.02 -1.45 -8.43
CA ILE A 128 0.68 -0.70 -9.47
C ILE A 128 0.99 0.68 -8.92
N ILE A 129 2.24 1.12 -9.04
CA ILE A 129 2.71 2.46 -8.70
C ILE A 129 3.24 3.11 -9.96
N ASN A 130 2.62 4.20 -10.41
CA ASN A 130 3.03 4.96 -11.61
C ASN A 130 3.30 4.03 -12.81
N ASP A 131 2.33 3.15 -13.11
CA ASP A 131 2.38 2.11 -14.15
C ASP A 131 3.39 0.96 -13.93
N GLY A 132 4.18 0.99 -12.86
CA GLY A 132 5.06 -0.09 -12.44
C GLY A 132 4.36 -1.11 -11.54
N VAL A 133 4.36 -2.39 -11.92
CA VAL A 133 3.84 -3.48 -11.08
C VAL A 133 4.72 -3.66 -9.85
N VAL A 134 4.11 -3.76 -8.67
CA VAL A 134 4.79 -3.96 -7.39
C VAL A 134 4.77 -5.43 -6.98
N PRO A 135 5.93 -6.10 -6.87
CA PRO A 135 6.00 -7.44 -6.30
C PRO A 135 5.55 -7.46 -4.83
N LEU A 136 4.63 -8.36 -4.47
CA LEU A 136 4.08 -8.48 -3.11
C LEU A 136 4.86 -9.46 -2.22
N THR A 137 6.11 -9.78 -2.57
CA THR A 137 6.95 -10.74 -1.82
C THR A 137 7.35 -10.29 -0.42
N GLY A 138 7.07 -9.04 -0.07
CA GLY A 138 7.22 -8.54 1.30
C GLY A 138 6.05 -8.89 2.21
N VAL A 139 4.84 -9.03 1.66
CA VAL A 139 3.64 -9.39 2.40
C VAL A 139 3.71 -10.85 2.80
N ASN A 140 3.45 -11.16 4.07
CA ASN A 140 3.59 -12.51 4.58
C ASN A 140 2.63 -13.47 3.84
N GLY A 141 3.12 -14.66 3.49
CA GLY A 141 2.35 -15.66 2.72
C GLY A 141 2.29 -15.41 1.20
N CYS A 142 2.48 -14.19 0.71
CA CYS A 142 2.47 -13.91 -0.73
C CYS A 142 3.70 -14.50 -1.43
N LYS A 143 3.46 -15.40 -2.39
CA LYS A 143 4.53 -16.05 -3.18
C LYS A 143 4.97 -15.17 -4.36
N PRO A 144 6.22 -15.33 -4.85
CA PRO A 144 6.66 -14.69 -6.08
C PRO A 144 5.72 -15.02 -7.25
N ASN A 145 5.25 -13.99 -7.95
CA ASN A 145 4.36 -14.11 -9.08
C ASN A 145 4.85 -13.19 -10.21
N LYS A 146 4.89 -13.71 -11.43
CA LYS A 146 5.39 -12.98 -12.62
C LYS A 146 4.62 -11.70 -12.94
N ASP A 147 3.34 -11.64 -12.54
CA ASP A 147 2.43 -10.52 -12.80
C ASP A 147 2.19 -9.68 -11.52
N GLY A 148 2.95 -9.93 -10.44
CA GLY A 148 2.85 -9.23 -9.16
C GLY A 148 1.55 -9.50 -8.39
N MET A 149 0.85 -10.60 -8.70
CA MET A 149 -0.41 -10.97 -8.05
C MET A 149 -0.17 -11.76 -6.75
N CYS A 150 -1.04 -11.56 -5.77
CA CYS A 150 -1.17 -12.40 -4.58
C CYS A 150 -2.64 -12.78 -4.36
N GLU A 151 -2.90 -13.94 -3.77
CA GLU A 151 -4.25 -14.33 -3.35
C GLU A 151 -4.80 -13.31 -2.34
N ILE A 152 -6.05 -12.90 -2.51
CA ILE A 152 -6.62 -11.79 -1.72
C ILE A 152 -6.68 -12.10 -0.22
N ASP A 153 -7.05 -13.33 0.15
CA ASP A 153 -7.15 -13.74 1.55
C ASP A 153 -5.76 -13.78 2.20
N VAL A 154 -4.76 -14.31 1.48
CA VAL A 154 -3.37 -14.30 1.92
C VAL A 154 -2.84 -12.88 2.10
N PHE A 155 -3.16 -11.97 1.18
CA PHE A 155 -2.77 -10.56 1.30
C PHE A 155 -3.41 -9.84 2.49
N ILE A 156 -4.63 -10.23 2.89
CA ILE A 156 -5.34 -9.64 4.03
C ILE A 156 -4.76 -10.16 5.36
N GLU A 157 -4.34 -11.42 5.41
CA GLU A 157 -3.77 -12.05 6.60
C GLU A 157 -2.31 -11.66 6.88
N GLY A 158 -1.55 -11.29 5.84
CA GLY A 158 -0.10 -11.08 5.89
C GLY A 158 0.37 -9.70 6.32
#